data_AF-A0A6J3LVI4-F1
#
_entry.id   AF-A0A6J3LVI4-F1
#
_cell.length_a   1.000
_cell.length_b   1.000
_cell.length_c   1.000
_cell.angle_alpha   90.00
_cell.angle_beta   90.00
_cell.angle_gamma   90.00
#
_symmetry.space_group_name_H-M   'P 1'
#
loop_
_entity.id
_entity.type
_entity.pdbx_description
1 polymer ?
#
loop_
_entity_poly.entity_id
_entity_poly.type
_entity_poly.pdbx_seq_one_letter_code
_entity_poly.pdbx_strand_id
1 'polypeptide(L)'
;MSTGGLSVRALTADGMPSVALQWIEMQLPTVTPANAATPSVSTAAKHQANAANSAMTVNSTTNDFVRLVKTPLNLRSVLRPARSGKSTLMNLLAGSKTELFDTSSGATTFTKGVYIPTSIMTSPDFSSLEGEPVIDASDPNVKVSFVDTEG
;
A
#
# COMPACT_ATOMS: atom_id res chain seq x y z
N MET A 1 3.22 11.56 -5.11
CA MET A 1 4.29 11.81 -6.11
C MET A 1 4.58 10.52 -6.84
N SER A 2 4.71 10.53 -8.17
CA SER A 2 5.03 9.33 -8.96
C SER A 2 6.50 8.94 -8.72
N THR A 3 6.75 7.72 -8.23
CA THR A 3 8.09 7.15 -7.99
C THR A 3 8.81 6.74 -9.28
N GLY A 4 8.54 7.43 -10.40
CA GLY A 4 9.11 7.15 -11.70
C GLY A 4 10.64 7.13 -11.66
N GLY A 5 11.23 5.93 -11.65
CA GLY A 5 12.63 5.69 -11.96
C GLY A 5 13.61 5.44 -10.80
N LEU A 6 13.16 5.41 -9.54
CA LEU A 6 14.09 5.06 -8.45
C LEU A 6 14.42 3.56 -8.49
N SER A 7 15.70 3.23 -8.70
CA SER A 7 16.17 1.85 -8.62
C SER A 7 16.01 1.31 -7.20
N VAL A 8 15.81 -0.01 -7.05
CA VAL A 8 15.68 -0.66 -5.74
C VAL A 8 16.86 -0.33 -4.80
N ARG A 9 18.07 -0.18 -5.34
CA ARG A 9 19.26 0.23 -4.56
C ARG A 9 19.13 1.62 -3.94
N ALA A 10 18.48 2.55 -4.62
CA ALA A 10 18.24 3.89 -4.09
C ALA A 10 17.18 3.88 -2.98
N LEU A 11 16.24 2.93 -3.02
CA LEU A 11 15.18 2.77 -2.03
C LEU A 11 15.67 2.14 -0.71
N THR A 12 16.84 1.51 -0.72
CA THR A 12 17.43 0.83 0.44
C THR A 12 18.74 1.47 0.90
N ALA A 13 19.08 2.67 0.42
CA ALA A 13 20.31 3.34 0.83
C ALA A 13 20.21 3.82 2.29
N ASP A 14 21.30 3.67 3.05
CA ASP A 14 21.35 4.09 4.45
C ASP A 14 21.02 5.59 4.60
N GLY A 15 20.16 5.91 5.57
CA GLY A 15 19.75 7.28 5.86
C GLY A 15 18.64 7.83 4.98
N MET A 16 18.14 7.07 3.99
CA MET A 16 16.96 7.48 3.23
C MET A 16 15.69 7.42 4.09
N PRO A 17 14.83 8.45 4.06
CA PRO A 17 13.54 8.39 4.73
C PRO A 17 12.68 7.30 4.09
N SER A 18 11.91 6.60 4.92
CA SER A 18 10.98 5.58 4.42
C SER A 18 9.92 6.21 3.52
N VAL A 19 9.56 5.53 2.44
CA VAL A 19 8.53 5.95 1.48
C VAL A 19 7.55 4.82 1.21
N ALA A 20 6.28 5.14 0.95
CA ALA A 20 5.31 4.17 0.48
C ALA A 20 5.50 3.85 -1.00
N LEU A 21 5.67 2.56 -1.30
CA LEU A 21 5.78 2.03 -2.64
C LEU A 21 4.44 1.41 -3.04
N GLN A 22 3.87 1.85 -4.17
CA GLN A 22 2.73 1.17 -4.76
C GLN A 22 3.19 -0.19 -5.26
N TRP A 23 2.57 -1.26 -4.75
CA TRP A 23 2.88 -2.63 -5.12
C TRP A 23 1.90 -3.19 -6.14
N ILE A 24 0.61 -2.95 -5.91
CA ILE A 24 -0.46 -3.36 -6.81
C ILE A 24 -1.23 -2.10 -7.20
N GLU A 25 -1.41 -1.89 -8.50
CA GLU A 25 -2.27 -0.85 -9.04
C GLU A 25 -3.55 -1.47 -9.59
N MET A 26 -4.68 -0.84 -9.29
CA MET A 26 -5.96 -1.16 -9.90
C MET A 26 -6.26 -0.12 -10.97
N GLN A 27 -6.17 -0.52 -12.24
CA GLN A 27 -6.52 0.34 -13.36
C GLN A 27 -8.01 0.21 -13.61
N LEU A 28 -8.76 1.27 -13.34
CA LEU A 28 -10.15 1.36 -13.73
C LEU A 28 -10.21 1.65 -15.24
N PRO A 29 -11.13 1.01 -15.98
CA PRO A 29 -11.33 1.36 -17.38
C PRO A 29 -11.61 2.85 -17.53
N THR A 30 -10.87 3.50 -18.43
CA THR A 30 -11.19 4.85 -18.86
C THR A 30 -12.55 4.81 -19.53
N VAL A 31 -13.56 5.38 -18.85
CA VAL A 31 -14.86 5.62 -19.47
C VAL A 31 -14.64 6.74 -20.48
N THR A 32 -14.31 6.40 -21.73
CA THR A 32 -14.40 7.37 -22.82
C THR A 32 -15.87 7.79 -22.90
N PRO A 33 -16.22 9.07 -22.70
CA PRO A 33 -17.59 9.49 -22.88
C PRO A 33 -17.96 9.25 -24.33
N ALA A 34 -18.71 8.17 -24.58
CA ALA A 34 -19.33 7.94 -25.88
C ALA A 34 -20.21 9.16 -26.15
N ASN A 35 -19.97 9.81 -27.28
CA ASN A 35 -20.80 10.90 -27.78
C ASN A 35 -22.28 10.52 -27.61
N ALA A 36 -23.04 11.44 -27.01
CA ALA A 36 -24.43 11.26 -26.65
C ALA A 36 -25.27 10.88 -27.88
N ALA A 37 -25.67 9.60 -27.97
CA ALA A 37 -26.92 9.13 -28.58
C ALA A 37 -26.95 7.59 -28.68
N THR A 38 -27.32 6.85 -27.62
CA THR A 38 -28.04 5.55 -27.69
C THR A 38 -28.39 5.00 -26.28
N PRO A 39 -29.41 4.11 -26.16
CA PRO A 39 -30.32 4.09 -25.01
C PRO A 39 -29.82 3.30 -23.80
N SER A 40 -30.31 3.73 -22.63
CA SER A 40 -30.50 3.02 -21.35
C SER A 40 -29.96 1.57 -21.27
N VAL A 41 -28.63 1.42 -21.14
CA VAL A 41 -28.02 0.18 -20.65
C VAL A 41 -28.23 0.09 -19.13
N SER A 42 -28.84 -1.00 -18.66
CA SER A 42 -29.16 -1.23 -17.25
C SER A 42 -27.92 -1.14 -16.36
N THR A 43 -28.09 -0.67 -15.13
CA THR A 43 -27.01 -0.45 -14.15
C THR A 43 -26.18 -1.71 -13.94
N ALA A 44 -26.81 -2.90 -13.97
CA ALA A 44 -26.15 -4.20 -13.88
C ALA A 44 -25.16 -4.49 -15.02
N ALA A 45 -25.51 -4.13 -16.26
CA ALA A 45 -24.63 -4.31 -17.42
C ALA A 45 -23.44 -3.33 -17.40
N LYS A 46 -23.60 -2.13 -16.82
CA LYS A 46 -22.48 -1.20 -16.57
C LYS A 46 -21.50 -1.72 -15.51
N HIS A 47 -21.99 -2.34 -14.44
CA HIS A 47 -21.13 -2.94 -13.41
C HIS A 47 -20.33 -4.13 -13.94
N GLN A 48 -20.92 -4.96 -14.80
CA GLN A 48 -20.26 -6.13 -15.37
C GLN A 48 -19.20 -5.77 -16.42
N ALA A 49 -19.48 -4.76 -17.26
CA ALA A 49 -18.50 -4.22 -18.22
C ALA A 49 -17.33 -3.49 -17.55
N ASN A 50 -17.57 -2.80 -16.42
CA ASN A 50 -16.50 -2.18 -15.65
C ASN A 50 -15.60 -3.22 -14.95
N ALA A 51 -16.16 -4.33 -14.45
CA ALA A 51 -15.38 -5.40 -13.83
C ALA A 51 -14.51 -6.17 -14.84
N ALA A 52 -14.98 -6.32 -16.09
CA ALA A 52 -14.25 -7.04 -17.15
C ALA A 52 -13.01 -6.27 -17.68
N ASN A 53 -12.95 -4.95 -17.46
CA ASN A 53 -11.86 -4.09 -17.93
C ASN A 53 -10.98 -3.53 -16.80
N SER A 54 -11.21 -3.96 -15.56
CA SER A 54 -10.32 -3.61 -14.44
C SER A 54 -9.07 -4.49 -14.52
N ALA A 55 -7.93 -3.91 -14.90
CA ALA A 55 -6.65 -4.61 -14.90
C ALA A 55 -5.95 -4.39 -13.56
N MET A 56 -5.47 -5.49 -12.95
CA MET A 56 -4.58 -5.43 -11.81
C MET A 56 -3.15 -5.59 -12.30
N THR A 57 -2.31 -4.58 -12.06
CA THR A 57 -0.90 -4.59 -12.45
C THR A 57 -0.03 -4.64 -11.20
N VAL A 58 1.03 -5.45 -11.25
CA VAL A 58 2.03 -5.53 -10.18
C VAL A 58 3.20 -4.63 -10.57
N ASN A 59 3.60 -3.74 -9.66
CA ASN A 59 4.79 -2.93 -9.83
C ASN A 59 6.03 -3.80 -9.62
N SER A 60 6.80 -4.01 -10.70
CA SER A 60 7.99 -4.87 -10.68
C SER A 60 9.07 -4.36 -9.72
N THR A 61 9.29 -3.05 -9.64
CA THR A 61 10.28 -2.43 -8.75
C THR A 61 9.94 -2.70 -7.28
N THR A 62 8.68 -2.53 -6.90
CA THR A 62 8.22 -2.81 -5.53
C THR A 62 8.29 -4.30 -5.22
N ASN A 63 7.95 -5.15 -6.19
CA ASN A 63 8.06 -6.60 -6.05
C ASN A 63 9.52 -7.06 -5.88
N ASP A 64 10.46 -6.44 -6.60
CA ASP A 64 11.89 -6.72 -6.47
C ASP A 64 12.45 -6.22 -5.12
N PHE A 65 11.96 -5.08 -4.63
CA PHE A 65 12.25 -4.61 -3.27
C PHE A 65 11.84 -5.65 -2.22
N VAL A 66 10.60 -6.16 -2.28
CA VAL A 66 10.13 -7.19 -1.33
C VAL A 66 11.00 -8.45 -1.41
N ARG A 67 11.43 -8.83 -2.62
CA ARG A 67 12.33 -9.99 -2.83
C ARG A 67 13.74 -9.82 -2.28
N LEU A 68 14.18 -8.60 -1.95
CA LEU A 68 15.46 -8.41 -1.26
C LEU A 68 15.44 -8.91 0.18
N VAL A 69 14.26 -9.00 0.80
CA VAL A 69 14.11 -9.51 2.16
C VAL A 69 14.26 -11.04 2.13
N LYS A 70 15.41 -11.54 2.57
CA LYS A 70 15.73 -12.98 2.59
C LYS A 70 15.34 -13.69 3.89
N THR A 71 14.94 -12.93 4.90
CA THR A 71 14.44 -13.45 6.18
C THR A 71 12.90 -13.53 6.16
N PRO A 72 12.28 -14.30 7.07
CA PRO A 72 10.83 -14.33 7.18
C PRO A 72 10.25 -12.91 7.34
N LEU A 73 9.27 -12.57 6.52
CA LEU A 73 8.63 -11.25 6.49
C LEU A 73 7.13 -11.38 6.77
N ASN A 74 6.70 -10.84 7.91
CA ASN A 74 5.31 -10.73 8.29
C ASN A 74 4.71 -9.43 7.74
N LEU A 75 3.85 -9.54 6.74
CA LEU A 75 3.08 -8.42 6.21
C LEU A 75 1.73 -8.32 6.94
N ARG A 76 1.45 -7.15 7.52
CA ARG A 76 0.19 -6.89 8.22
C ARG A 76 -0.63 -5.86 7.44
N SER A 77 -1.93 -6.12 7.30
CA SER A 77 -2.84 -5.23 6.58
C SER A 77 -4.17 -5.08 7.31
N VAL A 78 -4.86 -3.97 7.07
CA VAL A 78 -6.20 -3.68 7.60
C VAL A 78 -7.14 -3.43 6.43
N LEU A 79 -8.17 -4.27 6.29
CA LEU A 79 -9.18 -4.16 5.25
C LEU A 79 -10.48 -3.62 5.84
N ARG A 80 -10.83 -2.38 5.48
CA ARG A 80 -12.03 -1.67 5.93
C ARG A 80 -12.48 -0.73 4.80
N PRO A 81 -13.75 -0.29 4.78
CA PRO A 81 -14.22 0.72 3.84
C PRO A 81 -13.35 1.99 3.80
N ALA A 82 -13.40 2.72 2.71
CA ALA A 82 -12.75 4.03 2.57
C ALA A 82 -13.06 4.93 3.78
N ARG A 83 -12.08 5.77 4.15
CA ARG A 83 -12.24 6.81 5.19
C ARG A 83 -12.46 6.28 6.61
N SER A 84 -12.10 5.02 6.89
CA SER A 84 -12.12 4.46 8.26
C SER A 84 -10.82 4.69 9.05
N GLY A 85 -9.93 5.58 8.59
CA GLY A 85 -8.63 5.85 9.23
C GLY A 85 -7.56 4.76 9.04
N LYS A 86 -7.65 3.94 7.99
CA LYS A 86 -6.68 2.85 7.73
C LYS A 86 -5.25 3.36 7.63
N SER A 87 -4.97 4.26 6.68
CA SER A 87 -3.63 4.80 6.42
C SER A 87 -3.06 5.53 7.65
N THR A 88 -3.92 6.19 8.44
CA THR A 88 -3.53 6.76 9.75
C THR A 88 -3.07 5.68 10.73
N LEU A 89 -3.83 4.61 10.89
CA LEU A 89 -3.43 3.48 11.74
C LEU A 89 -2.15 2.81 11.21
N MET A 90 -2.02 2.62 9.90
CA MET A 90 -0.83 2.01 9.32
C MET A 90 0.43 2.89 9.50
N ASN A 91 0.31 4.22 9.45
CA ASN A 91 1.41 5.14 9.77
C ASN A 91 1.87 5.01 11.23
N LEU A 92 0.91 4.92 12.17
CA LEU A 92 1.20 4.71 13.59
C LEU A 92 1.89 3.36 13.84
N LEU A 93 1.34 2.28 13.26
CA LEU A 93 1.91 0.94 13.40
C LEU A 93 3.29 0.82 12.74
N ALA A 94 3.56 1.60 11.70
CA ALA A 94 4.86 1.69 11.06
C ALA A 94 5.88 2.53 11.87
N GLY A 95 5.52 3.02 13.07
CA GLY A 95 6.40 3.83 13.92
C GLY A 95 6.80 5.15 13.28
N SER A 96 6.04 5.62 12.29
CA SER A 96 6.45 6.77 11.51
C SER A 96 6.05 8.08 12.15
N LYS A 97 7.03 8.97 12.32
CA LYS A 97 6.81 10.35 12.77
C LYS A 97 6.39 11.29 11.62
N THR A 98 6.49 10.80 10.38
CA THR A 98 6.05 11.48 9.17
C THR A 98 5.01 10.64 8.44
N GLU A 99 4.18 11.25 7.61
CA GLU A 99 3.18 10.53 6.83
C GLU A 99 3.86 9.61 5.78
N LEU A 100 3.76 8.28 5.93
CA LEU A 100 4.27 7.30 4.95
C LEU A 100 3.21 6.96 3.93
N PHE A 101 2.02 6.62 4.43
CA PHE A 101 0.82 6.45 3.64
C PHE A 101 0.05 7.76 3.69
N ASP A 102 -0.18 8.34 2.53
CA ASP A 102 -0.97 9.55 2.41
C ASP A 102 -2.36 9.35 3.02
N THR A 103 -2.76 10.30 3.87
CA THR A 103 -4.06 10.39 4.52
C THR A 103 -4.80 11.58 3.93
N SER A 104 -6.10 11.44 3.69
CA SER A 104 -6.93 12.55 3.22
C SER A 104 -8.11 12.77 4.16
N SER A 105 -8.40 14.03 4.44
CA SER A 105 -9.63 14.45 5.15
C SER A 105 -10.85 14.54 4.23
N GLY A 106 -10.66 14.33 2.93
CA GLY A 106 -11.65 14.60 1.87
C GLY A 106 -12.59 13.44 1.53
N ALA A 107 -13.51 13.70 0.60
CA ALA A 107 -14.54 12.76 0.15
C ALA A 107 -14.07 11.76 -0.93
N THR A 108 -12.85 11.89 -1.44
CA THR A 108 -12.30 11.03 -2.50
C THR A 108 -11.53 9.84 -1.92
N THR A 109 -11.76 8.64 -2.46
CA THR A 109 -10.97 7.44 -2.17
C THR A 109 -9.51 7.70 -2.52
N PHE A 110 -8.63 7.63 -1.52
CA PHE A 110 -7.24 8.09 -1.66
C PHE A 110 -6.27 6.96 -1.98
N THR A 111 -6.23 5.90 -1.17
CA THR A 111 -5.42 4.71 -1.46
C THR A 111 -5.98 3.98 -2.68
N LYS A 112 -5.15 3.80 -3.72
CA LYS A 112 -5.48 3.09 -4.96
C LYS A 112 -4.62 1.84 -5.13
N GLY A 113 -5.23 0.67 -4.98
CA GLY A 113 -4.53 -0.60 -4.92
C GLY A 113 -3.85 -0.89 -3.57
N VAL A 114 -2.60 -1.32 -3.59
CA VAL A 114 -1.87 -1.80 -2.40
C VAL A 114 -0.50 -1.15 -2.29
N TYR A 115 -0.17 -0.65 -1.10
CA TYR A 115 1.09 0.03 -0.81
C TYR A 115 1.87 -0.66 0.31
N ILE A 116 3.19 -0.68 0.20
CA ILE A 116 4.12 -1.17 1.23
C ILE A 116 5.23 -0.13 1.45
N PRO A 117 5.64 0.17 2.69
CA PRO A 117 6.70 1.13 2.96
C PRO A 117 8.07 0.48 2.76
N THR A 118 9.09 1.29 2.48
CA THR A 118 10.48 0.81 2.48
C THR A 118 11.00 0.48 3.88
N SER A 119 10.38 1.02 4.93
CA SER A 119 10.68 0.63 6.32
C SER A 119 10.20 -0.80 6.61
N ILE A 120 11.15 -1.62 7.04
CA ILE A 120 10.94 -2.99 7.50
C ILE A 120 11.62 -3.12 8.86
N MET A 121 10.83 -3.39 9.89
CA MET A 121 11.30 -3.46 11.27
C MET A 121 11.61 -4.90 11.67
N THR A 122 12.44 -5.10 12.68
CA THR A 122 12.51 -6.40 13.36
C THR A 122 11.32 -6.57 14.28
N SER A 123 11.00 -7.82 14.66
CA SER A 123 9.97 -8.06 15.67
C SER A 123 10.27 -7.37 17.02
N PRO A 124 11.51 -7.39 17.55
CA PRO A 124 11.88 -6.61 18.71
C PRO A 124 11.60 -5.10 18.56
N ASP A 125 12.08 -4.47 17.48
CA ASP A 125 11.88 -3.03 17.25
C ASP A 125 10.41 -2.67 17.21
N PHE A 126 9.61 -3.47 16.50
CA PHE A 126 8.15 -3.28 16.43
C PHE A 126 7.49 -3.40 17.81
N SER A 127 7.89 -4.38 18.63
CA SER A 127 7.32 -4.56 19.97
C SER A 127 7.66 -3.43 20.94
N SER A 128 8.80 -2.76 20.73
CA SER A 128 9.25 -1.64 21.55
C SER A 128 8.83 -0.26 21.06
N LEU A 129 7.96 -0.20 20.03
CA LEU A 129 7.42 1.08 19.59
C LEU A 129 6.79 1.81 20.79
N GLU A 130 6.99 3.13 20.83
CA GLU A 130 6.55 4.00 21.94
C GLU A 130 7.15 3.65 23.33
N GLY A 131 8.24 2.87 23.38
CA GLY A 131 8.94 2.54 24.63
C GLY A 131 8.33 1.37 25.40
N GLU A 132 7.45 0.61 24.76
CA GLU A 132 6.87 -0.61 25.34
C GLU A 132 7.94 -1.69 25.58
N PRO A 133 7.72 -2.62 26.53
CA PRO A 133 8.65 -3.71 26.78
C PRO A 133 8.89 -4.55 25.51
N VAL A 134 10.17 -4.79 25.21
CA VAL A 134 10.55 -5.68 24.11
C VAL A 134 9.98 -7.07 24.38
N ILE A 135 9.20 -7.59 23.43
CA ILE A 135 8.81 -8.99 23.44
C ILE A 135 9.97 -9.76 22.83
N ASP A 136 10.60 -10.62 23.62
CA ASP A 136 11.61 -11.55 23.11
C ASP A 136 10.99 -12.40 22.00
N ALA A 137 11.41 -12.12 20.77
CA ALA A 137 10.95 -12.85 19.62
C ALA A 137 11.54 -14.27 19.68
N SER A 138 10.71 -15.29 19.47
CA SER A 138 11.18 -16.67 19.33
C SER A 138 12.20 -16.83 18.19
N ASP A 139 12.15 -15.92 17.21
CA ASP A 139 13.19 -15.71 16.19
C ASP A 139 13.38 -14.20 15.94
N PRO A 140 14.52 -13.60 16.30
CA PRO A 140 14.80 -12.17 16.10
C PRO A 140 14.99 -11.79 14.62
N ASN A 141 15.16 -12.76 13.73
CA ASN A 141 15.32 -12.52 12.30
C ASN A 141 13.99 -12.27 11.59
N VAL A 142 12.86 -12.52 12.26
CA VAL A 142 11.53 -12.22 11.73
C VAL A 142 11.38 -10.72 11.55
N LYS A 143 11.06 -10.32 10.33
CA LYS A 143 10.79 -8.94 9.95
C LYS A 143 9.29 -8.67 9.92
N VAL A 144 8.93 -7.43 10.19
CA VAL A 144 7.54 -6.95 10.17
C VAL A 144 7.45 -5.74 9.26
N SER A 145 6.45 -5.72 8.39
CA SER A 145 6.07 -4.54 7.62
C SER A 145 4.55 -4.46 7.46
N PHE A 146 4.10 -3.31 7.00
CA PHE A 146 2.72 -2.87 7.00
C PHE A 146 2.25 -2.62 5.59
N VAL A 147 1.03 -3.01 5.28
CA VAL A 147 0.45 -2.90 3.94
C VAL A 147 -0.85 -2.12 4.03
N ASP A 148 -0.86 -0.93 3.41
CA ASP A 148 -2.08 -0.13 3.26
C ASP A 148 -2.81 -0.51 1.98
N THR A 149 -4.11 -0.70 2.08
CA THR A 149 -4.95 -1.18 0.98
C THR A 149 -6.08 -0.20 0.71
N GLU A 150 -6.46 -0.11 -0.56
CA GLU A 150 -7.71 0.54 -0.96
C GLU A 150 -8.91 -0.02 -0.19
N GLY A 151 -9.91 0.82 0.08
CA GLY A 151 -11.18 0.39 0.66
C GLY A 151 -12.35 1.16 0.11
#